data_AF-A0A3D2QAT0-F1
#
_entry.id   AF-A0A3D2QAT0-F1
#
_cell.length_a   1.000
_cell.length_b   1.000
_cell.length_c   1.000
_cell.angle_alpha   90.00
_cell.angle_beta   90.00
_cell.angle_gamma   90.00
#
_symmetry.space_group_name_H-M   'P 1'
#
loop_
_entity.id
_entity.type
_entity.pdbx_description
1 polymer ?
#
loop_
_entity_poly.entity_id
_entity_poly.type
_entity_poly.pdbx_seq_one_letter_code
_entity_poly.pdbx_strand_id
1 'polypeptide(L)' 'MEPTNNLAERDLRKLVIWRKKSYGTRSERGKKFVERITTVAQIIRKHGGNVLHFVQQAVKCFYLRKAPPLISEALGF' A
#
# COMPACT_ATOMS: atom_id res chain seq x y z
N MET A 1 27.01 -11.00 3.08
CA MET A 1 25.98 -10.08 2.56
C MET A 1 24.61 -10.70 2.83
N GLU A 2 23.67 -9.95 3.40
CA GLU A 2 22.31 -10.48 3.57
C GLU A 2 21.68 -10.63 2.16
N PRO A 3 21.11 -11.80 1.80
CA PRO A 3 20.49 -11.96 0.49
C PRO A 3 19.32 -10.99 0.36
N THR A 4 19.27 -10.23 -0.74
CA THR A 4 18.21 -9.26 -1.08
C THR A 4 16.80 -9.87 -1.01
N ASN A 5 16.71 -11.20 -1.15
CA ASN A 5 15.47 -11.97 -1.01
C ASN A 5 14.82 -11.81 0.38
N ASN A 6 15.60 -11.69 1.47
CA ASN A 6 15.05 -11.52 2.81
C ASN A 6 14.20 -10.26 2.95
N LEU A 7 14.58 -9.17 2.26
CA LEU A 7 13.85 -7.91 2.32
C LEU A 7 12.53 -7.99 1.56
N ALA A 8 12.56 -8.52 0.33
CA ALA A 8 11.36 -8.73 -0.48
C ALA A 8 10.37 -9.69 0.19
N GLU A 9 10.86 -10.79 0.75
CA GLU A 9 10.05 -11.74 1.51
C GLU A 9 9.45 -11.11 2.78
N ARG A 10 10.23 -10.32 3.53
CA ARG A 10 9.74 -9.59 4.72
C ARG A 10 8.65 -8.58 4.35
N ASP A 11 8.81 -7.87 3.24
CA ASP A 11 7.82 -6.91 2.76
C ASP A 11 6.50 -7.59 2.37
N LEU A 12 6.57 -8.73 1.68
CA LEU A 12 5.40 -9.51 1.24
C LEU A 12 4.74 -10.31 2.37
N ARG A 13 5.48 -10.64 3.44
CA ARG A 13 4.99 -11.48 4.55
C ARG A 13 3.68 -10.98 5.14
N LYS A 14 3.51 -9.67 5.29
CA LYS A 14 2.28 -9.07 5.84
C LYS A 14 1.06 -9.36 4.95
N LEU A 15 1.23 -9.24 3.63
CA LEU A 15 0.17 -9.54 2.65
C LEU A 15 -0.18 -11.03 2.65
N VAL A 16 0.82 -11.91 2.69
CA VAL A 16 0.63 -13.38 2.71
C VAL A 16 -0.14 -13.83 3.95
N ILE A 17 0.24 -13.33 5.13
CA ILE A 17 -0.46 -13.64 6.39
C ILE A 17 -1.91 -13.16 6.34
N TRP A 18 -2.13 -11.94 5.84
CA TRP A 18 -3.48 -11.40 5.72
C TRP A 18 -4.36 -12.25 4.79
N ARG A 19 -3.86 -12.60 3.61
CA ARG A 19 -4.58 -13.48 2.67
C ARG A 19 -4.90 -14.83 3.27
N LYS A 20 -3.99 -15.42 4.07
CA LYS A 20 -4.21 -16.70 4.74
C LYS A 20 -5.26 -16.63 5.84
N LYS A 21 -5.29 -15.55 6.63
CA LYS A 21 -6.24 -15.40 7.75
C LYS A 21 -7.62 -14.91 7.33
N SER A 22 -7.70 -14.11 6.26
CA SER A 22 -8.94 -13.48 5.81
C SER A 22 -9.50 -14.10 4.52
N TYR A 23 -8.93 -15.20 4.04
CA TYR A 23 -9.26 -15.90 2.79
C TYR A 23 -9.14 -15.05 1.50
N GLY A 24 -8.76 -13.79 1.61
CA GLY A 24 -8.58 -12.86 0.50
C GLY A 24 -9.89 -12.53 -0.23
N THR A 25 -9.76 -12.04 -1.46
CA THR A 25 -10.88 -11.67 -2.32
C THR A 25 -10.85 -12.44 -3.63
N ARG A 26 -12.03 -12.81 -4.11
CA ARG A 26 -12.21 -13.51 -5.40
C ARG A 26 -12.54 -12.56 -6.55
N SER A 27 -12.95 -11.33 -6.26
CA SER A 27 -13.32 -10.36 -7.28
C SER A 27 -12.11 -9.63 -7.85
N GLU A 28 -12.17 -9.29 -9.14
CA GLU A 28 -11.09 -8.56 -9.81
C GLU A 28 -10.89 -7.17 -9.22
N ARG A 29 -12.00 -6.47 -8.92
CA ARG A 29 -11.98 -5.19 -8.21
C ARG A 29 -11.29 -5.31 -6.85
N GLY A 30 -11.59 -6.38 -6.10
CA GLY A 30 -10.96 -6.62 -4.82
C GLY A 30 -9.45 -6.85 -4.94
N LYS A 31 -9.01 -7.67 -5.90
CA LYS A 31 -7.59 -7.94 -6.14
C LYS A 31 -6.82 -6.65 -6.42
N LYS A 32 -7.33 -5.80 -7.31
CA LYS A 32 -6.74 -4.49 -7.62
C LYS A 32 -6.69 -3.56 -6.41
N PHE A 33 -7.72 -3.57 -5.57
CA PHE A 33 -7.71 -2.78 -4.33
C PHE A 33 -6.61 -3.26 -3.39
N VAL A 34 -6.51 -4.58 -3.16
CA VAL A 34 -5.50 -5.20 -2.30
C VAL A 34 -4.09 -4.89 -2.78
N GLU A 35 -3.84 -5.04 -4.07
CA GLU A 35 -2.56 -4.70 -4.70
C GLU A 35 -2.18 -3.25 -4.40
N ARG A 36 -3.06 -2.29 -4.76
CA ARG A 36 -2.80 -0.86 -4.59
C ARG A 36 -2.58 -0.47 -3.13
N ILE A 37 -3.47 -0.86 -2.22
CA ILE A 37 -3.38 -0.43 -0.82
C ILE A 37 -2.16 -1.02 -0.12
N THR A 38 -1.77 -2.25 -0.49
CA THR A 38 -0.59 -2.89 0.07
C THR A 38 0.68 -2.18 -0.38
N THR A 39 0.79 -1.86 -1.67
CA THR A 39 1.91 -1.09 -2.24
C THR A 39 2.04 0.29 -1.57
N VAL A 40 0.95 1.05 -1.52
CA VAL A 40 0.90 2.37 -0.86
C VAL A 40 1.39 2.26 0.58
N ALA A 41 0.83 1.32 1.34
CA ALA A 41 1.17 1.18 2.75
C ALA A 41 2.61 0.69 2.96
N GLN A 42 3.15 -0.14 2.07
CA GLN A 42 4.56 -0.56 2.12
C GLN A 42 5.50 0.62 1.89
N ILE A 43 5.25 1.43 0.86
CA ILE A 43 6.08 2.60 0.56
C ILE A 43 6.04 3.60 1.71
N ILE A 44 4.85 4.00 2.17
CA ILE A 44 4.71 4.96 3.27
C ILE A 44 5.44 4.49 4.53
N ARG A 45 5.32 3.21 4.89
CA ARG A 45 6.02 2.66 6.06
C ARG A 45 7.53 2.66 5.89
N LYS A 46 8.06 2.39 4.68
CA LYS A 46 9.50 2.47 4.39
C LYS A 46 10.03 3.89 4.55
N HIS A 47 9.23 4.91 4.25
CA HIS A 47 9.56 6.31 4.46
C HIS A 47 9.20 6.85 5.85
N GLY A 48 8.76 6.01 6.80
CA GLY A 48 8.41 6.43 8.16
C GLY A 48 7.10 7.23 8.28
N GLY A 49 6.25 7.21 7.26
CA GLY A 49 4.99 7.97 7.24
C GLY A 49 3.79 7.25 7.87
N ASN A 50 2.68 8.00 8.03
CA ASN A 50 1.42 7.48 8.55
C ASN A 50 0.45 7.08 7.41
N VAL A 51 0.19 5.78 7.30
CA VAL A 51 -0.67 5.21 6.24
C VAL A 51 -2.12 5.71 6.32
N LEU A 52 -2.69 5.77 7.53
CA LEU A 52 -4.08 6.22 7.70
C LEU A 52 -4.23 7.68 7.31
N HIS A 53 -3.27 8.52 7.71
CA HIS A 53 -3.24 9.92 7.36
C HIS A 53 -3.22 10.14 5.83
N PHE A 54 -2.39 9.38 5.11
CA PHE A 54 -2.35 9.43 3.65
C PHE A 54 -3.69 9.02 3.02
N VAL A 55 -4.31 7.92 3.49
CA VAL A 55 -5.61 7.47 2.97
C VAL A 55 -6.70 8.53 3.22
N GLN A 56 -6.72 9.16 4.40
CA GLN A 56 -7.63 10.25 4.71
C GLN A 56 -7.45 11.43 3.75
N GLN A 57 -6.20 11.83 3.47
CA GLN A 57 -5.91 12.89 2.50
C GLN A 57 -6.36 12.50 1.09
N ALA A 58 -6.08 11.28 0.64
CA ALA A 58 -6.45 10.81 -0.70
C ALA A 58 -7.97 10.81 -0.90
N VAL A 59 -8.72 10.32 0.09
CA VAL A 59 -10.18 10.34 0.09
C VAL A 59 -10.70 11.78 0.11
N LYS A 60 -10.12 12.66 0.93
CA LYS A 60 -10.48 14.08 0.97
C LYS A 60 -10.25 14.76 -0.39
N CYS A 61 -9.09 14.56 -1.03
CA CYS A 61 -8.81 15.12 -2.36
C CYS A 61 -9.77 14.60 -3.42
N PHE A 62 -10.11 13.31 -3.39
CA PHE A 62 -11.09 12.70 -4.30
C PHE A 62 -12.45 13.41 -4.23
N TYR A 63 -13.00 13.57 -3.02
CA TYR A 63 -14.29 14.25 -2.84
C TYR A 63 -14.25 15.74 -3.19
N LEU A 64 -13.13 16.40 -2.92
CA LEU A 64 -12.92 17.81 -3.27
C LEU A 64 -12.54 18.05 -4.73
N ARG A 65 -12.42 16.99 -5.55
CA ARG A 65 -11.92 17.04 -6.94
C ARG A 65 -10.57 17.76 -7.07
N LYS A 66 -9.70 17.58 -6.07
CA LYS A 66 -8.32 18.08 -6.07
C LYS A 66 -7.35 16.98 -6.49
N ALA A 67 -6.13 17.37 -6.84
CA ALA A 67 -5.06 16.43 -7.11
C ALA A 67 -4.83 15.49 -5.90
N PRO A 68 -4.64 14.18 -6.13
CA PRO A 68 -4.36 13.23 -5.06
C PRO A 68 -3.01 13.55 -4.40
N PRO A 69 -2.83 13.23 -3.11
CA PRO A 69 -1.54 13.37 -2.46
C PRO A 69 -0.55 12.37 -3.06
N LEU A 70 0.70 12.82 -3.26
CA LEU A 70 1.78 11.96 -3.68
C LEU A 70 2.31 11.17 -2.47
N ILE A 71 2.61 9.89 -2.67
CA ILE A 71 3.27 9.00 -1.73
C ILE A 71 4.74 9.43 -1.54
N SER A 72 5.36 9.92 -2.61
CA SER A 72 6.68 10.57 -2.61
C SER A 72 6.82 11.46 -3.84
N GLU A 73 7.33 12.68 -3.68
CA GLU A 73 7.58 13.62 -4.78
C GLU A 73 8.50 13.03 -5.86
N ALA A 74 9.41 12.12 -5.49
CA ALA A 74 10.32 11.44 -6.42
C ALA A 74 9.72 10.23 -7.13
N LEU A 75 8.59 9.69 -6.65
CA LEU A 75 7.99 8.44 -7.17
C LEU A 75 6.67 8.67 -7.93
N GLY A 76 6.17 9.90 -8.00
CA GLY A 76 5.15 10.32 -8.97
C GLY A 76 3.74 9.70 -8.84
N PHE A 77 3.49 8.93 -7.78
CA PHE A 77 2.17 8.39 -7.45
C PHE A 77 1.63 9.01 -6.18
#